data_AF-A0A956D5S6-F1
#
_entry.id   AF-A0A956D5S6-F1
#
_cell.length_a   1.000
_cell.length_b   1.000
_cell.length_c   1.000
_cell.angle_alpha   90.00
_cell.angle_beta   90.00
_cell.angle_gamma   90.00
#
_symmetry.space_group_name_H-M   'P 1'
#
loop_
_entity.id
_entity.type
_entity.pdbx_description
1 polymer ?
#
loop_
_entity_poly.entity_id
_entity_poly.type
_entity_poly.pdbx_seq_one_letter_code
_entity_poly.pdbx_strand_id
1 'polypeptide(L)'
;MIAPQHVLRSPAGEEILRVPYRISQPELEWCLVTAIRTVDPDFRWELPEGAQPPKRLVMEGVALGPASPGDPPPDHAEVEELIKTIRAVKKPWTRVEDVRRLMLSPEKKAVEYIGDLLTLLPDKADKLLARHLGDLGRLAPPEYRKVVEEYLDADLAEVRIAAAVALEQIADPKSTKALTRQWKRERDVAVRRELIHAIARCAGDDRAAVKLVSTAAADSDEPDVQVSAVLAAADLSDAAAASEIVRTALASRDPGARRAGAWVAGHVGGGALKDALLEARSVEEDPEARAAMDLACDVLEGAAAQQKLEKLRRDLEPDALDRVR
;
A
#
# COMPACT_ATOMS: atom_id res chain seq x y z
N MET A 1 18.18 -17.64 -3.69
CA MET A 1 17.66 -16.59 -4.58
C MET A 1 17.39 -15.39 -3.69
N ILE A 2 18.18 -14.33 -3.79
CA ILE A 2 18.03 -13.14 -2.93
C ILE A 2 16.74 -12.45 -3.38
N ALA A 3 15.74 -12.37 -2.51
CA ALA A 3 14.54 -11.59 -2.79
C ALA A 3 14.95 -10.14 -3.04
N PRO A 4 14.56 -9.49 -4.16
CA PRO A 4 15.20 -8.26 -4.57
C PRO A 4 14.82 -7.14 -3.59
N GLN A 5 15.84 -6.58 -2.95
CA GLN A 5 15.75 -5.26 -2.35
C GLN A 5 16.22 -4.28 -3.42
N HIS A 6 15.43 -3.23 -3.65
CA HIS A 6 15.85 -2.13 -4.49
C HIS A 6 16.64 -1.17 -3.60
N VAL A 7 17.96 -1.15 -3.70
CA VAL A 7 18.83 -0.28 -2.89
C VAL A 7 19.50 0.72 -3.81
N LEU A 8 19.28 2.01 -3.55
CA LEU A 8 19.93 3.11 -4.27
C LEU A 8 20.98 3.74 -3.36
N ARG A 9 22.20 3.88 -3.89
CA ARG A 9 23.37 4.38 -3.15
C ARG A 9 23.97 5.61 -3.82
N SER A 10 24.56 6.48 -3.01
CA SER A 10 25.36 7.60 -3.49
C SER A 10 26.63 7.12 -4.17
N PRO A 11 27.33 7.98 -4.94
CA PRO A 11 28.65 7.67 -5.49
C PRO A 11 29.70 7.31 -4.41
N ALA A 12 29.50 7.75 -3.15
CA ALA A 12 30.34 7.40 -2.02
C ALA A 12 30.01 6.02 -1.41
N GLY A 13 28.96 5.36 -1.89
CA GLY A 13 28.51 4.04 -1.42
C GLY A 13 27.56 4.08 -0.23
N GLU A 14 27.15 5.26 0.22
CA GLU A 14 26.15 5.47 1.26
C GLU A 14 24.75 5.17 0.72
N GLU A 15 23.87 4.59 1.54
CA GLU A 15 22.52 4.29 1.11
C GLU A 15 21.61 5.51 1.19
N ILE A 16 20.95 5.84 0.09
CA ILE A 16 20.01 6.97 0.00
C ILE A 16 18.59 6.50 0.34
N LEU A 17 18.19 5.37 -0.26
CA LEU A 17 16.90 4.76 0.00
C LEU A 17 16.92 3.27 -0.34
N ARG A 18 15.96 2.54 0.22
CA ARG A 18 15.65 1.18 -0.17
C ARG A 18 14.16 0.91 -0.24
N VAL A 19 13.79 -0.06 -1.07
CA VAL A 19 12.42 -0.59 -1.16
C VAL A 19 12.48 -2.12 -1.08
N PRO A 20 11.95 -2.72 -0.01
CA PRO A 20 11.92 -4.17 0.15
C PRO A 20 10.93 -4.82 -0.82
N TYR A 21 11.38 -5.85 -1.52
CA TYR A 21 10.56 -6.72 -2.37
C TYR A 21 9.96 -5.99 -3.57
N ARG A 22 8.64 -6.10 -3.79
CA ARG A 22 8.01 -5.64 -5.03
C ARG A 22 7.97 -4.12 -5.10
N ILE A 23 8.35 -3.60 -6.25
CA ILE A 23 8.18 -2.21 -6.67
C ILE A 23 7.47 -2.19 -8.03
N SER A 24 6.55 -1.25 -8.25
CA SER A 24 6.00 -0.99 -9.58
C SER A 24 6.98 -0.18 -10.43
N GLN A 25 6.80 -0.14 -11.76
CA GLN A 25 7.63 0.71 -12.62
C GLN A 25 7.55 2.20 -12.22
N PRO A 26 6.37 2.80 -12.02
CA PRO A 26 6.29 4.20 -11.60
C PRO A 26 6.95 4.47 -10.23
N GLU A 27 6.85 3.51 -9.30
CA GLU A 27 7.54 3.60 -8.00
C GLU A 27 9.07 3.57 -8.15
N LEU A 28 9.59 2.74 -9.05
CA LEU A 28 11.03 2.67 -9.33
C LEU A 28 11.54 3.95 -10.00
N GLU A 29 10.79 4.49 -10.96
CA GLU A 29 11.10 5.77 -11.61
C GLU A 29 11.15 6.90 -10.58
N TRP A 30 10.17 6.93 -9.65
CA TRP A 30 10.19 7.86 -8.53
C TRP A 30 11.43 7.71 -7.65
N CYS A 31 11.79 6.46 -7.30
CA CYS A 31 12.96 6.18 -6.48
C CYS A 31 14.25 6.67 -7.14
N LEU A 32 14.41 6.43 -8.45
CA LEU A 32 15.58 6.85 -9.21
C LEU A 32 15.72 8.37 -9.26
N VAL A 33 14.66 9.08 -9.66
CA VAL A 33 14.68 10.54 -9.74
C VAL A 33 14.91 11.16 -8.37
N THR A 34 14.26 10.63 -7.32
CA THR A 34 14.43 11.11 -5.95
C THR A 34 15.86 10.91 -5.46
N ALA A 35 16.44 9.72 -5.68
CA ALA A 35 17.81 9.44 -5.27
C ALA A 35 18.84 10.32 -6.02
N ILE A 36 18.63 10.57 -7.32
CA ILE A 36 19.49 11.47 -8.10
C ILE A 36 19.41 12.89 -7.53
N ARG A 37 18.22 13.40 -7.22
CA ARG A 37 18.06 14.75 -6.66
C ARG A 37 18.72 14.93 -5.29
N THR A 38 18.88 13.86 -4.51
CA THR A 38 19.64 13.89 -3.25
C THR A 38 21.13 14.16 -3.47
N VAL A 39 21.70 13.69 -4.60
CA VAL A 39 23.13 13.87 -4.92
C VAL A 39 23.40 15.03 -5.90
N ASP A 40 22.42 15.37 -6.73
CA ASP A 40 22.44 16.46 -7.70
C ASP A 40 21.15 17.29 -7.59
N PRO A 41 21.12 18.33 -6.72
CA PRO A 41 19.95 19.18 -6.52
C PRO A 41 19.51 19.93 -7.78
N ASP A 42 20.40 20.10 -8.76
CA ASP A 42 20.12 20.78 -10.02
C ASP A 42 19.52 19.83 -11.08
N PHE A 43 19.34 18.54 -10.77
CA PHE A 43 18.77 17.56 -11.69
C PHE A 43 17.29 17.86 -12.03
N ARG A 44 17.05 18.23 -13.29
CA ARG A 44 15.75 18.76 -13.77
C ARG A 44 14.86 17.75 -14.49
N TRP A 45 15.18 16.45 -14.46
CA TRP A 45 14.30 15.46 -15.09
C TRP A 45 12.92 15.48 -14.44
N GLU A 46 11.88 15.54 -15.26
CA GLU A 46 10.48 15.51 -14.81
C GLU A 46 10.11 14.08 -14.43
N LEU A 47 9.45 13.92 -13.28
CA LEU A 47 8.94 12.62 -12.88
C LEU A 47 7.93 12.13 -13.93
N PRO A 48 8.06 10.89 -14.44
CA PRO A 48 7.06 10.32 -15.33
C PRO A 48 5.66 10.34 -14.69
N GLU A 49 4.64 10.34 -15.53
CA GLU A 49 3.26 10.29 -15.08
C GLU A 49 2.99 9.05 -14.23
N GLY A 50 2.46 9.25 -13.03
CA GLY A 50 2.20 8.19 -12.05
C GLY A 50 3.36 7.80 -11.16
N ALA A 51 4.54 8.44 -11.30
CA ALA A 51 5.67 8.17 -10.42
C ALA A 51 5.39 8.63 -8.99
N GLN A 52 5.40 7.70 -8.04
CA GLN A 52 5.01 7.91 -6.64
C GLN A 52 5.93 7.14 -5.67
N PRO A 53 6.06 7.57 -4.40
CA PRO A 53 6.85 6.82 -3.43
C PRO A 53 6.23 5.44 -3.15
N PRO A 54 7.01 4.35 -3.17
CA PRO A 54 6.49 3.03 -2.83
C PRO A 54 6.07 2.91 -1.35
N LYS A 55 5.02 2.12 -1.09
CA LYS A 55 4.46 1.95 0.28
C LYS A 55 5.46 1.42 1.32
N ARG A 56 6.44 0.62 0.89
CA ARG A 56 7.49 0.06 1.76
C ARG A 56 8.81 0.84 1.69
N LEU A 57 8.80 2.08 1.17
CA LEU A 57 9.99 2.92 1.07
C LEU A 57 10.64 3.16 2.44
N VAL A 58 11.95 2.99 2.51
CA VAL A 58 12.79 3.37 3.65
C VAL A 58 13.83 4.36 3.14
N MET A 59 13.82 5.57 3.71
CA MET A 59 14.79 6.62 3.41
C MET A 59 16.00 6.54 4.34
N GLU A 60 17.13 7.08 3.91
CA GLU A 60 18.34 7.23 4.72
C GLU A 60 18.05 7.86 6.10
N GLY A 61 18.76 7.37 7.14
CA GLY A 61 18.68 7.91 8.50
C GLY A 61 17.45 7.46 9.30
N VAL A 62 16.50 6.74 8.70
CA VAL A 62 15.36 6.14 9.40
C VAL A 62 15.78 4.78 9.98
N ALA A 63 16.37 4.79 11.17
CA ALA A 63 16.68 3.55 11.90
C ALA A 63 15.39 2.94 12.46
N LEU A 64 14.94 1.81 11.89
CA LEU A 64 13.73 1.10 12.32
C LEU A 64 14.02 -0.01 13.36
N GLY A 65 15.29 -0.23 13.74
CA GLY A 65 15.74 -1.27 14.67
C GLY A 65 16.23 -2.56 13.96
N PRO A 66 16.58 -3.63 14.68
CA PRO A 66 16.80 -4.95 14.05
C PRO A 66 15.49 -5.53 13.51
N ALA A 67 15.55 -6.35 12.46
CA ALA A 67 14.37 -6.91 11.77
C ALA A 67 13.45 -5.84 11.18
N SER A 68 14.07 -4.78 10.66
CA SER A 68 13.40 -3.68 9.99
C SER A 68 12.94 -4.06 8.59
N PRO A 69 11.89 -3.40 8.06
CA PRO A 69 11.59 -3.44 6.63
C PRO A 69 12.86 -3.18 5.81
N GLY A 70 13.27 -4.17 5.00
CA GLY A 70 14.45 -4.05 4.14
C GLY A 70 15.77 -4.54 4.73
N ASP A 71 15.77 -5.16 5.91
CA ASP A 71 16.92 -5.98 6.34
C ASP A 71 17.08 -7.20 5.41
N PRO A 72 18.31 -7.61 5.07
CA PRO A 72 18.52 -8.76 4.18
C PRO A 72 17.89 -10.02 4.79
N PRO A 73 17.17 -10.85 4.02
CA PRO A 73 16.51 -12.03 4.59
C PRO A 73 17.52 -12.95 5.29
N PRO A 74 17.13 -13.63 6.39
CA PRO A 74 17.99 -14.60 7.02
C PRO A 74 18.33 -15.73 6.06
N ASP A 75 19.56 -16.23 6.12
CA ASP A 75 19.97 -17.41 5.37
C ASP A 75 19.39 -18.69 5.99
N HIS A 76 19.60 -19.82 5.31
CA HIS A 76 19.07 -21.11 5.74
C HIS A 76 19.48 -21.49 7.17
N ALA A 77 20.75 -21.30 7.53
CA ALA A 77 21.26 -21.65 8.85
C ALA A 77 20.65 -20.74 9.93
N GLU A 78 20.53 -19.45 9.63
CA GLU A 78 19.86 -18.49 10.52
C GLU A 78 18.37 -18.84 10.69
N VAL A 79 17.66 -19.22 9.62
CA VAL A 79 16.27 -19.69 9.68
C VAL A 79 16.14 -20.91 10.60
N GLU A 80 17.04 -21.89 10.49
CA GLU A 80 17.00 -23.08 11.35
C GLU A 80 17.19 -22.73 12.82
N GLU A 81 18.16 -21.85 13.13
CA GLU A 81 18.42 -21.46 14.51
C GLU A 81 17.30 -20.58 15.07
N LEU A 82 16.76 -19.62 14.31
CA LEU A 82 15.61 -18.80 14.72
C LEU A 82 14.40 -19.67 15.06
N ILE A 83 14.07 -20.66 14.21
CA ILE A 83 12.97 -21.59 14.51
C ILE A 83 13.26 -22.36 15.80
N LYS A 84 14.49 -22.81 16.01
CA LYS A 84 14.89 -23.51 17.24
C LYS A 84 14.77 -22.62 18.48
N THR A 85 15.21 -21.37 18.43
CA THR A 85 15.12 -20.44 19.57
C THR A 85 13.67 -20.07 19.89
N ILE A 86 12.85 -19.81 18.88
CA ILE A 86 11.43 -19.47 19.05
C ILE A 86 10.67 -20.68 19.64
N ARG A 87 10.95 -21.91 19.18
CA ARG A 87 10.33 -23.14 19.72
C ARG A 87 10.73 -23.46 21.16
N ALA A 88 11.90 -23.01 21.61
CA ALA A 88 12.39 -23.31 22.94
C ALA A 88 11.63 -22.57 24.06
N VAL A 89 10.89 -21.50 23.73
CA VAL A 89 10.11 -20.73 24.70
C VAL A 89 8.63 -21.14 24.70
N LYS A 90 7.99 -21.10 25.88
CA LYS A 90 6.57 -21.44 26.03
C LYS A 90 5.63 -20.48 25.27
N LYS A 91 6.04 -19.22 25.11
CA LYS A 91 5.28 -18.16 24.43
C LYS A 91 6.11 -17.62 23.27
N PRO A 92 6.05 -18.23 22.06
CA PRO A 92 6.85 -17.83 20.90
C PRO A 92 6.81 -16.33 20.59
N TRP A 93 5.62 -15.72 20.67
CA TRP A 93 5.39 -14.30 20.42
C TRP A 93 6.06 -13.34 21.43
N THR A 94 6.70 -13.85 22.49
CA THR A 94 7.59 -13.03 23.34
C THR A 94 8.96 -12.79 22.71
N ARG A 95 9.35 -13.60 21.72
CA ARG A 95 10.56 -13.43 20.90
C ARG A 95 10.23 -12.57 19.66
N VAL A 96 9.70 -11.37 19.89
CA VAL A 96 9.20 -10.49 18.81
C VAL A 96 10.24 -10.26 17.72
N GLU A 97 11.50 -9.99 18.09
CA GLU A 97 12.57 -9.74 17.13
C GLU A 97 12.94 -10.98 16.31
N ASP A 98 13.05 -12.15 16.94
CA ASP A 98 13.33 -13.40 16.22
C ASP A 98 12.21 -13.73 15.22
N VAL A 99 10.95 -13.54 15.65
CA VAL A 99 9.78 -13.81 14.81
C VAL A 99 9.75 -12.85 13.62
N ARG A 100 9.98 -11.55 13.83
CA ARG A 100 10.06 -10.56 12.74
C ARG A 100 11.23 -10.82 11.82
N ARG A 101 12.39 -11.21 12.36
CA ARG A 101 13.55 -11.62 11.58
C ARG A 101 13.20 -12.81 10.67
N LEU A 102 12.47 -13.78 11.19
CA LEU A 102 12.03 -14.95 10.44
C LEU A 102 11.00 -14.59 9.35
N MET A 103 10.12 -13.61 9.59
CA MET A 103 9.15 -13.12 8.60
C MET A 103 9.79 -12.56 7.32
N LEU A 104 11.04 -12.08 7.37
CA LEU A 104 11.78 -11.62 6.19
C LEU A 104 12.14 -12.76 5.23
N SER A 105 12.15 -14.01 5.70
CA SER A 105 12.63 -15.16 4.95
C SER A 105 11.61 -15.66 3.92
N PRO A 106 11.99 -15.81 2.64
CA PRO A 106 11.14 -16.47 1.63
C PRO A 106 11.19 -18.00 1.73
N GLU A 107 11.97 -18.57 2.66
CA GLU A 107 12.09 -20.03 2.77
C GLU A 107 10.77 -20.67 3.17
N LYS A 108 10.39 -21.73 2.44
CA LYS A 108 9.18 -22.50 2.73
C LYS A 108 9.05 -22.88 4.20
N LYS A 109 10.16 -23.28 4.83
CA LYS A 109 10.20 -23.67 6.25
C LYS A 109 9.86 -22.50 7.19
N ALA A 110 10.31 -21.29 6.89
CA ALA A 110 9.97 -20.09 7.65
C ALA A 110 8.50 -19.70 7.45
N VAL A 111 8.03 -19.70 6.19
CA VAL A 111 6.64 -19.39 5.83
C VAL A 111 5.66 -20.33 6.53
N GLU A 112 5.91 -21.64 6.46
CA GLU A 112 5.10 -22.66 7.13
C GLU A 112 5.12 -22.47 8.66
N TYR A 113 6.31 -22.26 9.24
CA TYR A 113 6.42 -22.11 10.69
C TYR A 113 5.71 -20.86 11.23
N ILE A 114 5.79 -19.73 10.53
CA ILE A 114 5.06 -18.51 10.90
C ILE A 114 3.55 -18.70 10.72
N GLY A 115 3.12 -19.37 9.64
CA GLY A 115 1.71 -19.73 9.45
C GLY A 115 1.17 -20.57 10.61
N ASP A 116 1.87 -21.64 10.97
CA ASP A 116 1.55 -22.47 12.15
C ASP A 116 1.50 -21.60 13.41
N LEU A 117 2.45 -20.69 13.59
CA LEU A 117 2.52 -19.85 14.78
C LEU A 117 1.31 -18.91 14.93
N LEU A 118 0.75 -18.40 13.82
CA LEU A 118 -0.46 -17.60 13.84
C LEU A 118 -1.68 -18.41 14.30
N THR A 119 -1.75 -19.70 13.94
CA THR A 119 -2.82 -20.61 14.40
C THR A 119 -2.74 -20.94 15.90
N LEU A 120 -1.56 -20.77 16.51
CA LEU A 120 -1.33 -21.03 17.94
C LEU A 120 -1.64 -19.83 18.84
N LEU A 121 -2.11 -18.72 18.28
CA LEU A 121 -2.57 -17.59 19.08
C LEU A 121 -3.80 -18.02 19.92
N PRO A 122 -3.89 -17.61 21.20
CA PRO A 122 -5.03 -17.96 22.04
C PRO A 122 -6.36 -17.49 21.43
N ASP A 123 -7.43 -18.22 21.69
CA ASP A 123 -8.79 -17.78 21.35
C ASP A 123 -9.02 -16.34 21.83
N LYS A 124 -9.59 -15.50 20.94
CA LYS A 124 -9.84 -14.06 21.17
C LYS A 124 -8.60 -13.17 21.22
N ALA A 125 -7.46 -13.64 20.71
CA ALA A 125 -6.24 -12.84 20.51
C ALA A 125 -6.29 -12.03 19.20
N ASP A 126 -7.47 -11.54 18.80
CA ASP A 126 -7.72 -11.03 17.45
C ASP A 126 -6.92 -9.76 17.13
N LYS A 127 -6.71 -8.92 18.15
CA LYS A 127 -5.83 -7.74 18.05
C LYS A 127 -4.37 -8.11 17.84
N LEU A 128 -3.91 -9.20 18.47
CA LEU A 128 -2.54 -9.69 18.28
C LEU A 128 -2.40 -10.32 16.89
N LEU A 129 -3.40 -11.07 16.45
CA LEU A 129 -3.45 -11.63 15.10
C LEU A 129 -3.43 -10.52 14.04
N ALA A 130 -4.30 -9.51 14.15
CA ALA A 130 -4.34 -8.36 13.25
C ALA A 130 -2.98 -7.62 13.22
N ARG A 131 -2.35 -7.42 14.39
CA ARG A 131 -1.01 -6.84 14.46
C ARG A 131 0.04 -7.70 13.74
N HIS A 132 0.03 -9.01 13.90
CA HIS A 132 1.00 -9.89 13.24
C HIS A 132 0.77 -10.03 11.73
N LEU A 133 -0.48 -9.95 11.27
CA LEU A 133 -0.79 -9.79 9.85
C LEU A 133 -0.24 -8.46 9.32
N GLY A 134 -0.36 -7.37 10.07
CA GLY A 134 0.28 -6.09 9.75
C GLY A 134 1.82 -6.17 9.70
N ASP A 135 2.45 -6.94 10.60
CA ASP A 135 3.89 -7.21 10.53
C ASP A 135 4.26 -7.98 9.24
N LEU A 136 3.47 -9.00 8.85
CA LEU A 136 3.64 -9.69 7.57
C LEU A 136 3.47 -8.75 6.37
N GLY A 137 2.47 -7.87 6.40
CA GLY A 137 2.29 -6.84 5.38
C GLY A 137 3.51 -5.95 5.19
N ARG A 138 4.21 -5.58 6.26
CA ARG A 138 5.37 -4.67 6.16
C ARG A 138 6.68 -5.38 5.86
N LEU A 139 6.86 -6.58 6.41
CA LEU A 139 8.14 -7.28 6.42
C LEU A 139 8.21 -8.41 5.40
N ALA A 140 7.10 -9.08 5.13
CA ALA A 140 7.18 -10.38 4.50
C ALA A 140 7.30 -10.30 2.97
N PRO A 141 8.03 -11.25 2.36
CA PRO A 141 8.06 -11.41 0.92
C PRO A 141 6.74 -12.02 0.37
N PRO A 142 6.53 -12.01 -0.96
CA PRO A 142 5.32 -12.55 -1.60
C PRO A 142 4.97 -14.01 -1.29
N GLU A 143 5.92 -14.82 -0.82
CA GLU A 143 5.71 -16.20 -0.40
C GLU A 143 4.68 -16.33 0.74
N TYR A 144 4.53 -15.30 1.57
CA TYR A 144 3.55 -15.27 2.65
C TYR A 144 2.11 -15.01 2.20
N ARG A 145 1.87 -14.67 0.93
CA ARG A 145 0.52 -14.33 0.45
C ARG A 145 -0.54 -15.36 0.86
N LYS A 146 -0.20 -16.67 0.79
CA LYS A 146 -1.15 -17.74 1.08
C LYS A 146 -1.50 -17.80 2.56
N VAL A 147 -0.51 -17.57 3.43
CA VAL A 147 -0.72 -17.47 4.88
C VAL A 147 -1.69 -16.33 5.17
N VAL A 148 -1.51 -15.17 4.53
CA VAL A 148 -2.40 -14.01 4.75
C VAL A 148 -3.79 -14.22 4.13
N GLU A 149 -3.89 -14.87 2.96
CA GLU A 149 -5.16 -15.17 2.28
C GLU A 149 -6.11 -16.03 3.13
N GLU A 150 -5.60 -16.86 4.04
CA GLU A 150 -6.40 -17.67 4.98
C GLU A 150 -7.21 -16.82 5.97
N TYR A 151 -6.83 -15.56 6.18
CA TYR A 151 -7.48 -14.66 7.13
C TYR A 151 -8.45 -13.68 6.47
N LEU A 152 -8.63 -13.76 5.15
CA LEU A 152 -9.57 -12.91 4.42
C LEU A 152 -11.04 -13.16 4.79
N ASP A 153 -11.38 -14.33 5.35
CA ASP A 153 -12.72 -14.65 5.86
C ASP A 153 -12.75 -15.01 7.35
N ALA A 154 -11.79 -14.49 8.12
CA ALA A 154 -11.86 -14.55 9.57
C ALA A 154 -13.16 -13.93 10.11
N ASP A 155 -13.65 -14.44 11.24
CA ASP A 155 -14.92 -14.02 11.84
C ASP A 155 -14.98 -12.51 12.13
N LEU A 156 -13.85 -11.94 12.56
CA LEU A 156 -13.76 -10.55 12.98
C LEU A 156 -13.27 -9.63 11.86
N ALA A 157 -13.98 -8.51 11.69
CA ALA A 157 -13.66 -7.50 10.68
C ALA A 157 -12.23 -6.95 10.82
N GLU A 158 -11.74 -6.74 12.05
CA GLU A 158 -10.37 -6.25 12.30
C GLU A 158 -9.29 -7.17 11.72
N VAL A 159 -9.49 -8.50 11.78
CA VAL A 159 -8.56 -9.48 11.20
C VAL A 159 -8.66 -9.47 9.68
N ARG A 160 -9.86 -9.39 9.11
CA ARG A 160 -10.06 -9.30 7.65
C ARG A 160 -9.46 -8.02 7.06
N ILE A 161 -9.61 -6.89 7.76
CA ILE A 161 -8.96 -5.61 7.43
C ILE A 161 -7.45 -5.79 7.43
N ALA A 162 -6.87 -6.33 8.50
CA ALA A 162 -5.42 -6.54 8.58
C ALA A 162 -4.91 -7.47 7.47
N ALA A 163 -5.67 -8.52 7.11
CA ALA A 163 -5.34 -9.40 5.99
C ALA A 163 -5.37 -8.66 4.64
N ALA A 164 -6.39 -7.84 4.38
CA ALA A 164 -6.49 -7.04 3.16
C ALA A 164 -5.32 -6.05 3.04
N VAL A 165 -5.04 -5.28 4.10
CA VAL A 165 -3.90 -4.34 4.16
C VAL A 165 -2.57 -5.06 3.99
N ALA A 166 -2.39 -6.23 4.60
CA ALA A 166 -1.16 -7.00 4.44
C ALA A 166 -0.97 -7.49 3.00
N LEU A 167 -2.03 -7.94 2.33
CA LEU A 167 -1.98 -8.32 0.91
C LEU A 167 -1.75 -7.11 -0.01
N GLU A 168 -2.33 -5.95 0.30
CA GLU A 168 -2.04 -4.69 -0.39
C GLU A 168 -0.55 -4.34 -0.32
N GLN A 169 0.06 -4.44 0.87
CA GLN A 169 1.48 -4.15 1.05
C GLN A 169 2.39 -5.20 0.41
N ILE A 170 2.00 -6.49 0.42
CA ILE A 170 2.69 -7.56 -0.30
C ILE A 170 2.60 -7.37 -1.82
N ALA A 171 1.44 -6.89 -2.29
CA ALA A 171 1.16 -6.57 -3.69
C ALA A 171 1.43 -7.73 -4.67
N ASP A 172 1.17 -8.98 -4.31
CA ASP A 172 1.30 -10.13 -5.22
C ASP A 172 0.03 -10.27 -6.08
N PRO A 173 0.10 -10.16 -7.43
CA PRO A 173 -1.06 -10.29 -8.31
C PRO A 173 -1.75 -11.65 -8.24
N LYS A 174 -1.11 -12.66 -7.67
CA LYS A 174 -1.74 -13.95 -7.41
C LYS A 174 -2.85 -13.88 -6.36
N SER A 175 -2.89 -12.82 -5.54
CA SER A 175 -3.91 -12.63 -4.50
C SER A 175 -5.21 -12.01 -5.01
N THR A 176 -5.23 -11.46 -6.23
CA THR A 176 -6.39 -10.81 -6.85
C THR A 176 -7.63 -11.70 -6.86
N LYS A 177 -7.47 -13.00 -7.13
CA LYS A 177 -8.58 -13.97 -7.12
C LYS A 177 -9.17 -14.15 -5.72
N ALA A 178 -8.34 -14.25 -4.69
CA ALA A 178 -8.79 -14.44 -3.30
C ALA A 178 -9.49 -13.17 -2.79
N LEU A 179 -8.90 -12.00 -3.05
CA LEU A 179 -9.46 -10.69 -2.71
C LEU A 179 -10.81 -10.44 -3.39
N THR A 180 -10.90 -10.67 -4.71
CA THR A 180 -12.14 -10.51 -5.48
C THR A 180 -13.24 -11.47 -5.01
N ARG A 181 -12.87 -12.69 -4.58
CA ARG A 181 -13.82 -13.64 -4.00
C ARG A 181 -14.34 -13.12 -2.65
N GLN A 182 -13.46 -12.59 -1.79
CA GLN A 182 -13.88 -12.01 -0.52
C GLN A 182 -14.79 -10.81 -0.72
N TRP A 183 -14.43 -9.88 -1.60
CA TRP A 183 -15.23 -8.70 -1.95
C TRP A 183 -16.70 -9.03 -2.25
N LYS A 184 -16.98 -10.09 -3.01
CA LYS A 184 -18.34 -10.48 -3.39
C LYS A 184 -19.23 -10.90 -2.21
N ARG A 185 -18.63 -11.46 -1.15
CA ARG A 185 -19.35 -11.95 0.04
C ARG A 185 -19.24 -11.01 1.24
N GLU A 186 -18.34 -10.04 1.21
CA GLU A 186 -18.16 -9.08 2.29
C GLU A 186 -19.37 -8.16 2.42
N ARG A 187 -19.71 -7.80 3.66
CA ARG A 187 -20.84 -6.94 4.01
C ARG A 187 -20.43 -5.81 4.95
N ASP A 188 -19.29 -5.95 5.62
CA ASP A 188 -18.72 -4.90 6.43
C ASP A 188 -18.07 -3.84 5.54
N VAL A 189 -18.60 -2.62 5.58
CA VAL A 189 -18.14 -1.49 4.75
C VAL A 189 -16.66 -1.19 5.01
N ALA A 190 -16.19 -1.26 6.26
CA ALA A 190 -14.79 -1.01 6.59
C ALA A 190 -13.87 -2.06 5.97
N VAL A 191 -14.28 -3.34 5.97
CA VAL A 191 -13.52 -4.39 5.28
C VAL A 191 -13.55 -4.21 3.76
N ARG A 192 -14.69 -3.81 3.17
CA ARG A 192 -14.80 -3.55 1.73
C ARG A 192 -13.84 -2.45 1.27
N ARG A 193 -13.70 -1.37 2.05
CA ARG A 193 -12.75 -0.29 1.76
C ARG A 193 -11.32 -0.81 1.63
N GLU A 194 -10.86 -1.63 2.58
CA GLU A 194 -9.49 -2.14 2.53
C GLU A 194 -9.31 -3.23 1.45
N LEU A 195 -10.36 -4.01 1.17
CA LEU A 195 -10.35 -4.93 0.03
C LEU A 195 -10.18 -4.21 -1.31
N ILE A 196 -10.79 -3.03 -1.51
CA ILE A 196 -10.67 -2.34 -2.80
C ILE A 196 -9.27 -1.79 -3.04
N HIS A 197 -8.61 -1.28 -1.99
CA HIS A 197 -7.19 -0.90 -2.04
C HIS A 197 -6.30 -2.10 -2.38
N ALA A 198 -6.49 -3.22 -1.67
CA ALA A 198 -5.75 -4.45 -1.92
C ALA A 198 -5.97 -5.00 -3.34
N ILE A 199 -7.20 -4.95 -3.85
CA ILE A 199 -7.55 -5.38 -5.22
C ILE A 199 -6.83 -4.50 -6.24
N ALA A 200 -6.90 -3.17 -6.10
CA ALA A 200 -6.23 -2.26 -7.03
C ALA A 200 -4.72 -2.52 -7.07
N ARG A 201 -4.10 -2.63 -5.89
CA ARG A 201 -2.66 -2.84 -5.75
C ARG A 201 -2.19 -4.21 -6.24
N CYS A 202 -3.02 -5.24 -6.10
CA CYS A 202 -2.74 -6.58 -6.64
C CYS A 202 -3.17 -6.74 -8.11
N ALA A 203 -3.94 -5.82 -8.69
CA ALA A 203 -4.57 -6.04 -10.00
C ALA A 203 -3.56 -6.44 -11.09
N GLY A 204 -2.40 -5.78 -11.14
CA GLY A 204 -1.45 -5.98 -12.23
C GLY A 204 -2.15 -5.77 -13.58
N ASP A 205 -2.09 -6.78 -14.46
CA ASP A 205 -2.77 -6.77 -15.76
C ASP A 205 -4.17 -7.40 -15.74
N ASP A 206 -4.72 -7.74 -14.56
CA ASP A 206 -6.05 -8.35 -14.42
C ASP A 206 -7.15 -7.31 -14.69
N ARG A 207 -7.61 -7.28 -15.94
CA ARG A 207 -8.71 -6.40 -16.38
C ARG A 207 -10.01 -6.57 -15.59
N ALA A 208 -10.28 -7.75 -15.02
CA ALA A 208 -11.49 -7.95 -14.23
C ALA A 208 -11.37 -7.25 -12.87
N ALA A 209 -10.19 -7.26 -12.27
CA ALA A 209 -9.91 -6.52 -11.04
C ALA A 209 -9.91 -5.01 -11.28
N VAL A 210 -9.27 -4.54 -12.36
CA VAL A 210 -9.32 -3.12 -12.77
C VAL A 210 -10.77 -2.68 -12.95
N LYS A 211 -11.58 -3.45 -13.69
CA LYS A 211 -13.00 -3.16 -13.89
C LYS A 211 -13.78 -3.11 -12.57
N LEU A 212 -13.49 -4.01 -11.63
CA LEU A 212 -14.13 -4.02 -10.32
C LEU A 212 -13.84 -2.71 -9.56
N VAL A 213 -12.60 -2.24 -9.56
CA VAL A 213 -12.21 -0.95 -8.97
C VAL A 213 -12.92 0.21 -9.67
N SER A 214 -12.94 0.23 -11.01
CA SER A 214 -13.65 1.25 -11.78
C SER A 214 -15.15 1.30 -11.45
N THR A 215 -15.81 0.14 -11.37
CA THR A 215 -17.24 0.08 -11.01
C THR A 215 -17.47 0.51 -9.57
N ALA A 216 -16.62 0.13 -8.62
CA ALA A 216 -16.73 0.60 -7.24
C ALA A 216 -16.58 2.12 -7.12
N ALA A 217 -15.68 2.73 -7.92
CA ALA A 217 -15.48 4.17 -7.93
C ALA A 217 -16.65 4.94 -8.57
N ALA A 218 -17.29 4.38 -9.60
CA ALA A 218 -18.39 5.03 -10.31
C ALA A 218 -19.76 4.82 -9.64
N ASP A 219 -20.05 3.58 -9.22
CA ASP A 219 -21.43 3.10 -8.99
C ASP A 219 -21.67 2.52 -7.58
N SER A 220 -20.71 2.64 -6.65
CA SER A 220 -20.91 2.15 -5.27
C SER A 220 -22.01 2.95 -4.55
N ASP A 221 -22.96 2.25 -3.96
CA ASP A 221 -23.99 2.79 -3.07
C ASP A 221 -23.48 3.08 -1.65
N GLU A 222 -22.28 2.59 -1.32
CA GLU A 222 -21.54 2.86 -0.09
C GLU A 222 -20.53 4.00 -0.36
N PRO A 223 -20.75 5.23 0.15
CA PRO A 223 -19.90 6.38 -0.15
C PRO A 223 -18.44 6.18 0.23
N ASP A 224 -18.17 5.57 1.39
CA ASP A 224 -16.81 5.32 1.85
C ASP A 224 -16.06 4.36 0.92
N VAL A 225 -16.77 3.37 0.36
CA VAL A 225 -16.21 2.43 -0.61
C VAL A 225 -15.99 3.11 -1.96
N GLN A 226 -16.88 4.02 -2.37
CA GLN A 226 -16.70 4.83 -3.57
C GLN A 226 -15.43 5.68 -3.46
N VAL A 227 -15.30 6.44 -2.36
CA VAL A 227 -14.11 7.25 -2.06
C VAL A 227 -12.86 6.38 -2.03
N SER A 228 -12.90 5.25 -1.34
CA SER A 228 -11.75 4.32 -1.26
C SER A 228 -11.37 3.77 -2.63
N ALA A 229 -12.33 3.46 -3.49
CA ALA A 229 -12.08 2.97 -4.85
C ALA A 229 -11.46 4.06 -5.75
N VAL A 230 -11.88 5.32 -5.60
CA VAL A 230 -11.23 6.45 -6.27
C VAL A 230 -9.79 6.58 -5.81
N LEU A 231 -9.53 6.60 -4.49
CA LEU A 231 -8.18 6.69 -3.93
C LEU A 231 -7.29 5.53 -4.40
N ALA A 232 -7.83 4.32 -4.43
CA ALA A 232 -7.14 3.12 -4.87
C ALA A 232 -6.74 3.16 -6.37
N ALA A 233 -7.31 4.06 -7.18
CA ALA A 233 -6.90 4.23 -8.56
C ALA A 233 -5.42 4.62 -8.70
N ALA A 234 -4.84 5.28 -7.68
CA ALA A 234 -3.41 5.59 -7.63
C ALA A 234 -2.52 4.32 -7.62
N ASP A 235 -3.05 3.19 -7.17
CA ASP A 235 -2.32 1.92 -7.09
C ASP A 235 -2.46 1.04 -8.36
N LEU A 236 -3.28 1.45 -9.33
CA LEU A 236 -3.50 0.69 -10.56
C LEU A 236 -2.32 0.83 -11.53
N SER A 237 -1.87 -0.30 -12.08
CA SER A 237 -0.88 -0.29 -13.17
C SER A 237 -1.45 0.24 -14.50
N ASP A 238 -2.76 0.18 -14.69
CA ASP A 238 -3.45 0.69 -15.88
C ASP A 238 -3.69 2.21 -15.73
N ALA A 239 -2.73 3.01 -16.18
CA ALA A 239 -2.79 4.47 -16.09
C ALA A 239 -4.00 5.09 -16.81
N ALA A 240 -4.49 4.45 -17.88
CA ALA A 240 -5.66 4.92 -18.61
C ALA A 240 -6.94 4.69 -17.78
N ALA A 241 -7.10 3.50 -17.19
CA ALA A 241 -8.21 3.21 -16.29
C ALA A 241 -8.16 4.08 -15.03
N ALA A 242 -6.98 4.28 -14.44
CA ALA A 242 -6.78 5.18 -13.31
C ALA A 242 -7.22 6.61 -13.65
N SER A 243 -6.77 7.14 -14.79
CA SER A 243 -7.14 8.49 -15.24
C SER A 243 -8.64 8.63 -15.46
N GLU A 244 -9.29 7.61 -16.02
CA GLU A 244 -10.74 7.65 -16.25
C GLU A 244 -11.55 7.62 -14.95
N ILE A 245 -11.11 6.83 -13.96
CA ILE A 245 -11.69 6.85 -12.61
C ILE A 245 -11.60 8.27 -12.03
N VAL A 246 -10.44 8.92 -12.14
CA VAL A 246 -10.26 10.28 -11.61
C VAL A 246 -11.15 11.29 -12.32
N ARG A 247 -11.24 11.25 -13.66
CA ARG A 247 -12.14 12.14 -14.41
C ARG A 247 -13.60 11.96 -14.00
N THR A 248 -14.04 10.71 -13.87
CA THR A 248 -15.38 10.37 -13.41
C THR A 248 -15.63 10.91 -12.01
N ALA A 249 -14.65 10.74 -11.10
CA ALA A 249 -14.73 11.22 -9.73
C ALA A 249 -14.81 12.76 -9.65
N LEU A 250 -14.00 13.48 -10.43
CA LEU A 250 -14.02 14.95 -10.50
C LEU A 250 -15.34 15.51 -11.04
N ALA A 251 -16.04 14.76 -11.89
CA ALA A 251 -17.38 15.09 -12.38
C ALA A 251 -18.53 14.55 -11.50
N SER A 252 -18.21 13.89 -10.38
CA SER A 252 -19.22 13.30 -9.49
C SER A 252 -20.07 14.37 -8.80
N ARG A 253 -21.33 14.04 -8.53
CA ARG A 253 -22.20 14.87 -7.69
C ARG A 253 -21.80 14.84 -6.22
N ASP A 254 -21.12 13.78 -5.79
CA ASP A 254 -20.64 13.63 -4.43
C ASP A 254 -19.34 14.42 -4.19
N PRO A 255 -19.32 15.39 -3.25
CA PRO A 255 -18.11 16.16 -2.95
C PRO A 255 -16.96 15.29 -2.43
N GLY A 256 -17.24 14.18 -1.73
CA GLY A 256 -16.22 13.24 -1.25
C GLY A 256 -15.46 12.58 -2.40
N ALA A 257 -16.18 12.10 -3.41
CA ALA A 257 -15.60 11.57 -4.63
C ALA A 257 -14.76 12.63 -5.39
N ARG A 258 -15.25 13.88 -5.49
CA ARG A 258 -14.47 14.97 -6.11
C ARG A 258 -13.19 15.28 -5.34
N ARG A 259 -13.24 15.32 -4.00
CA ARG A 259 -12.06 15.48 -3.13
C ARG A 259 -11.06 14.35 -3.31
N ALA A 260 -11.53 13.10 -3.41
CA ALA A 260 -10.68 11.93 -3.67
C ALA A 260 -10.05 12.00 -5.07
N GLY A 261 -10.81 12.38 -6.10
CA GLY A 261 -10.31 12.57 -7.45
C GLY A 261 -9.22 13.64 -7.52
N ALA A 262 -9.44 14.77 -6.84
CA ALA A 262 -8.44 15.82 -6.71
C ALA A 262 -7.18 15.32 -6.00
N TRP A 263 -7.34 14.56 -4.91
CA TRP A 263 -6.19 13.95 -4.22
C TRP A 263 -5.37 13.05 -5.16
N VAL A 264 -6.01 12.13 -5.88
CA VAL A 264 -5.32 11.23 -6.82
C VAL A 264 -4.64 12.03 -7.94
N ALA A 265 -5.29 13.04 -8.50
CA ALA A 265 -4.71 13.89 -9.53
C ALA A 265 -3.42 14.58 -9.04
N GLY A 266 -3.45 15.13 -7.82
CA GLY A 266 -2.27 15.73 -7.20
C GLY A 266 -1.20 14.70 -6.81
N HIS A 267 -1.59 13.48 -6.43
CA HIS A 267 -0.68 12.44 -5.94
C HIS A 267 0.06 11.72 -7.07
N VAL A 268 -0.66 11.35 -8.13
CA VAL A 268 -0.14 10.64 -9.32
C VAL A 268 0.67 11.59 -10.23
N GLY A 269 0.53 12.92 -10.05
CA GLY A 269 1.46 13.90 -10.61
C GLY A 269 1.42 14.05 -12.14
N GLY A 270 0.36 13.56 -12.79
CA GLY A 270 0.26 13.47 -14.25
C GLY A 270 -0.33 14.70 -14.91
N GLY A 271 0.32 15.21 -15.96
CA GLY A 271 -0.22 16.27 -16.81
C GLY A 271 -1.56 15.90 -17.46
N ALA A 272 -1.86 14.61 -17.67
CA ALA A 272 -3.09 14.18 -18.34
C ALA A 272 -4.38 14.42 -17.53
N LEU A 273 -4.24 14.72 -16.24
CA LEU A 273 -5.35 15.05 -15.35
C LEU A 273 -5.45 16.55 -15.03
N LYS A 274 -4.44 17.35 -15.41
CA LYS A 274 -4.39 18.78 -15.10
C LYS A 274 -5.59 19.53 -15.70
N ASP A 275 -5.89 19.30 -16.96
CA ASP A 275 -7.00 20.01 -17.63
C ASP A 275 -8.35 19.64 -17.02
N ALA A 276 -8.57 18.35 -16.74
CA ALA A 276 -9.79 17.88 -16.08
C ALA A 276 -9.94 18.47 -14.66
N LEU A 277 -8.84 18.58 -13.91
CA LEU A 277 -8.81 19.19 -12.59
C LEU A 277 -9.15 20.69 -12.66
N LEU A 278 -8.57 21.42 -13.62
CA LEU A 278 -8.83 22.85 -13.82
C LEU A 278 -10.27 23.12 -14.25
N GLU A 279 -10.82 22.28 -15.14
CA GLU A 279 -12.22 22.36 -15.55
C GLU A 279 -13.16 22.14 -14.36
N ALA A 280 -12.98 21.05 -13.60
CA ALA A 280 -13.79 20.76 -12.42
C ALA A 280 -13.70 21.89 -11.37
N ARG A 281 -12.49 22.39 -11.12
CA ARG A 281 -12.24 23.50 -10.19
C ARG A 281 -12.99 24.78 -10.57
N SER A 282 -13.11 25.07 -11.86
CA SER A 282 -13.73 26.31 -12.35
C SER A 282 -15.24 26.40 -12.05
N VAL A 283 -15.89 25.25 -11.90
CA VAL A 283 -17.33 25.13 -11.63
C VAL A 283 -17.63 24.58 -10.24
N GLU A 284 -16.62 24.28 -9.43
CA GLU A 284 -16.77 23.65 -8.12
C GLU A 284 -17.45 24.58 -7.11
N GLU A 285 -18.61 24.22 -6.58
CA GLU A 285 -19.33 25.05 -5.60
C GLU A 285 -19.04 24.65 -4.15
N ASP A 286 -18.65 23.40 -3.91
CA ASP A 286 -18.35 22.90 -2.57
C ASP A 286 -16.97 23.41 -2.11
N PRO A 287 -16.88 24.10 -0.95
CA PRO A 287 -15.64 24.71 -0.51
C PRO A 287 -14.55 23.69 -0.16
N GLU A 288 -14.90 22.50 0.33
CA GLU A 288 -13.92 21.47 0.69
C GLU A 288 -13.36 20.78 -0.55
N ALA A 289 -14.21 20.47 -1.53
CA ALA A 289 -13.80 19.98 -2.84
C ALA A 289 -12.95 21.00 -3.59
N ARG A 290 -13.32 22.29 -3.56
CA ARG A 290 -12.51 23.36 -4.17
C ARG A 290 -11.13 23.45 -3.52
N ALA A 291 -11.06 23.41 -2.20
CA ALA A 291 -9.79 23.43 -1.48
C ALA A 291 -8.90 22.21 -1.80
N ALA A 292 -9.51 21.02 -1.98
CA ALA A 292 -8.79 19.83 -2.42
C ALA A 292 -8.23 19.98 -3.85
N MET A 293 -9.01 20.57 -4.77
CA MET A 293 -8.57 20.83 -6.14
C MET A 293 -7.48 21.90 -6.23
N ASP A 294 -7.60 22.98 -5.44
CA ASP A 294 -6.56 24.01 -5.30
C ASP A 294 -5.24 23.38 -4.84
N LEU A 295 -5.31 22.55 -3.79
CA LEU A 295 -4.16 21.85 -3.25
C LEU A 295 -3.51 20.90 -4.27
N ALA A 296 -4.31 20.19 -5.06
CA ALA A 296 -3.80 19.33 -6.12
C ALA A 296 -3.13 20.15 -7.24
N CYS A 297 -3.70 21.30 -7.61
CA CYS A 297 -3.09 22.22 -8.58
C CYS A 297 -1.73 22.74 -8.07
N ASP A 298 -1.66 23.17 -6.81
CA ASP A 298 -0.42 23.63 -6.18
C ASP A 298 0.68 22.56 -6.29
N VAL A 299 0.36 21.29 -5.99
CA VAL A 299 1.32 20.18 -6.11
C VAL A 299 1.76 19.97 -7.56
N LEU A 300 0.84 19.99 -8.52
CA LEU A 300 1.14 19.86 -9.95
C LEU A 300 1.95 21.04 -10.52
N GLU A 301 1.86 22.22 -9.90
CA GLU A 301 2.65 23.40 -10.23
C GLU A 301 4.00 23.45 -9.50
N GLY A 302 4.34 22.40 -8.74
CA GLY A 302 5.62 22.26 -8.05
C GLY A 302 5.70 22.96 -6.70
N ALA A 303 4.58 23.38 -6.12
CA ALA A 303 4.56 23.90 -4.77
C ALA A 303 4.86 22.79 -3.74
N ALA A 304 5.49 23.16 -2.63
CA ALA A 304 5.80 22.27 -1.51
C ALA A 304 4.54 21.99 -0.66
N ALA A 305 3.53 21.32 -1.25
CA ALA A 305 2.22 21.09 -0.65
C ALA A 305 1.89 19.60 -0.39
N GLN A 306 2.85 18.69 -0.58
CA GLN A 306 2.68 17.24 -0.44
C GLN A 306 2.20 16.84 0.96
N GLN A 307 2.69 17.50 2.03
CA GLN A 307 2.24 17.22 3.40
C GLN A 307 0.76 17.53 3.61
N LYS A 308 0.27 18.61 2.99
CA LYS A 308 -1.15 18.96 3.04
C LYS A 308 -1.97 17.96 2.23
N LEU A 309 -1.44 17.49 1.10
CA LEU A 309 -2.08 16.48 0.26
C LEU A 309 -2.21 15.14 1.01
N GLU A 310 -1.17 14.71 1.74
CA GLU A 310 -1.24 13.52 2.59
C GLU A 310 -2.19 13.70 3.78
N LYS A 311 -2.32 14.92 4.32
CA LYS A 311 -3.35 15.21 5.32
C LYS A 311 -4.76 15.03 4.74
N LEU A 312 -5.01 15.56 3.54
CA LEU A 312 -6.31 15.38 2.85
C LEU A 312 -6.66 13.90 2.67
N ARG A 313 -5.69 13.05 2.30
CA ARG A 313 -5.89 11.60 2.23
C ARG A 313 -6.43 11.02 3.54
N ARG A 314 -5.82 11.39 4.67
CA ARG A 314 -6.21 10.90 6.00
C ARG A 314 -7.59 11.40 6.40
N ASP A 315 -7.92 12.64 6.03
CA ASP A 315 -9.24 13.21 6.30
C ASP A 315 -10.34 12.51 5.48
N LEU A 316 -10.00 11.95 4.30
CA LEU A 316 -10.91 11.13 3.48
C LEU A 316 -11.07 9.70 4.00
N GLU A 317 -10.11 9.19 4.79
CA GLU A 317 -10.12 7.84 5.35
C GLU A 317 -9.67 7.82 6.83
N PRO A 318 -10.45 8.40 7.77
CA PRO A 318 -10.03 8.60 9.16
C PRO A 318 -9.86 7.30 9.98
N ASP A 319 -10.58 6.24 9.60
CA ASP A 319 -10.62 4.95 10.32
C ASP A 319 -9.70 3.87 9.74
N ALA A 320 -8.87 4.20 8.76
CA ALA A 320 -7.88 3.26 8.26
C ALA A 320 -6.82 3.07 9.36
N LEU A 321 -7.08 2.13 10.29
CA LEU A 321 -6.17 1.55 11.29
C LEU A 321 -4.74 1.96 10.96
N ASP A 322 -4.23 3.00 11.64
CA ASP A 322 -2.90 3.62 11.44
C ASP A 322 -2.07 2.79 10.45
N ARG A 323 -2.19 3.06 9.12
CA ARG A 323 -1.78 2.14 8.03
C ARG A 323 -0.30 1.68 8.09
N VAL A 324 0.48 2.13 9.08
CA VAL A 324 1.89 1.78 9.33
C VAL A 324 2.32 1.81 10.82
N ARG A 325 1.47 1.82 11.87
CA ARG A 325 1.99 1.66 13.26
C ARG A 325 2.27 0.21 13.62
#